data_AF-X1AXR3-F1
#
_entry.id   AF-X1AXR3-F1
#
_cell.length_a   1.000
_cell.length_b   1.000
_cell.length_c   1.000
_cell.angle_alpha   90.00
_cell.angle_beta   90.00
_cell.angle_gamma   90.00
#
_symmetry.space_group_name_H-M   'P 1'
#
loop_
_entity.id
_entity.type
_entity.pdbx_description
1 polymer ?
#
loop_
_entity_poly.entity_id
_entity_poly.type
_entity_poly.pdbx_seq_one_letter_code
_entity_poly.pdbx_strand_id
1 'polypeptide(L)'
;NQAVRLKIALGKSADQGEIHMSLSGFSDGAQILLNQDDPSDAPWVYSESRKLLWPVRLPDSAPDQILIHKLLTSKETCMRISEASLADNIEEWSDVFEIEADAGIQLPSLTLGRPEFELNMEGSLNHIAASIRAFYGPHEMTLGQNTNDLPESFFPYQDVDRDSKEGRPRYFTRNIQAEKTALHELTGAGFDTPDQQGFLHLRGRKEVLHFHVSVLPRLRNKWRTVIFGERYREIAPRIQAIRPVVEFSDPISGEDWFTCNFEFDTSDGRSPLSEGEVRRLLATGQNQVKKFDDGSLCILD
;
A
#
# COMPACT_ATOMS: atom_id res chain seq x y z
N ASN A 1 -19.38 34.40 3.65
CA ASN A 1 -19.27 34.19 2.20
C ASN A 1 -19.64 32.74 1.89
N GLN A 2 -20.92 32.44 1.66
CA GLN A 2 -21.33 31.10 1.22
C GLN A 2 -21.09 31.01 -0.29
N ALA A 3 -20.14 30.18 -0.70
CA ALA A 3 -19.94 29.84 -2.10
C ALA A 3 -21.22 29.19 -2.65
N VAL A 4 -21.69 29.64 -3.81
CA VAL A 4 -22.81 29.00 -4.51
C VAL A 4 -22.28 27.68 -5.08
N ARG A 5 -22.81 26.55 -4.62
CA ARG A 5 -22.48 25.22 -5.15
C ARG A 5 -23.45 24.85 -6.27
N LEU A 6 -22.92 24.21 -7.30
CA LEU A 6 -23.69 23.59 -8.39
C LEU A 6 -24.44 22.37 -7.84
N LYS A 7 -25.71 22.20 -8.19
CA LYS A 7 -26.48 21.03 -7.77
C LYS A 7 -26.39 19.92 -8.81
N ILE A 8 -26.02 18.74 -8.34
CA ILE A 8 -25.96 17.52 -9.14
C ILE A 8 -26.98 16.54 -8.59
N ALA A 9 -27.94 16.14 -9.42
CA ALA A 9 -28.87 15.06 -9.11
C ALA A 9 -28.33 13.72 -9.60
N LEU A 10 -28.29 12.73 -8.72
CA LEU A 10 -27.93 11.35 -9.02
C LEU A 10 -29.20 10.51 -9.09
N GLY A 11 -29.36 9.78 -10.19
CA GLY A 11 -30.41 8.79 -10.44
C GLY A 11 -29.82 7.42 -10.75
N LYS A 12 -30.57 6.33 -10.53
CA LYS A 12 -30.10 4.98 -10.83
C LYS A 12 -30.56 4.57 -12.23
N SER A 13 -29.66 4.04 -13.05
CA SER A 13 -30.03 3.46 -14.33
C SER A 13 -30.77 2.14 -14.15
N ALA A 14 -31.58 1.74 -15.14
CA ALA A 14 -32.21 0.42 -15.17
C ALA A 14 -31.18 -0.71 -15.38
N ASP A 15 -30.00 -0.37 -15.92
CA ASP A 15 -28.86 -1.26 -16.05
C ASP A 15 -28.07 -1.33 -14.72
N GLN A 16 -27.83 -2.54 -14.21
CA GLN A 16 -27.13 -2.74 -12.93
C GLN A 16 -25.71 -2.14 -12.97
N GLY A 17 -25.44 -1.14 -12.13
CA GLY A 17 -24.10 -0.59 -11.87
C GLY A 17 -23.81 0.80 -12.45
N GLU A 18 -24.76 1.41 -13.15
CA GLU A 18 -24.60 2.76 -13.70
C GLU A 18 -25.48 3.81 -13.00
N ILE A 19 -24.87 4.94 -12.69
CA ILE A 19 -25.50 6.11 -12.09
C ILE A 19 -25.65 7.18 -13.17
N HIS A 20 -26.85 7.72 -13.25
CA HIS A 20 -27.18 8.87 -14.09
C HIS A 20 -26.91 10.13 -13.28
N MET A 21 -26.00 10.96 -13.74
CA MET A 21 -25.68 12.25 -13.18
C MET A 21 -26.32 13.35 -14.02
N SER A 22 -27.11 14.22 -13.40
CA SER A 22 -27.73 15.36 -14.07
C SER A 22 -27.53 16.66 -13.31
N LEU A 23 -27.42 17.78 -14.03
CA LEU A 23 -27.41 19.09 -13.39
C LEU A 23 -28.85 19.46 -13.02
N SER A 24 -29.15 19.52 -11.72
CA SER A 24 -30.47 19.94 -11.22
C SER A 24 -30.59 21.46 -11.05
N GLY A 25 -29.51 22.21 -11.31
CA GLY A 25 -29.46 23.67 -11.32
C GLY A 25 -28.53 24.23 -10.25
N PHE A 26 -28.84 25.40 -9.71
CA PHE A 26 -28.14 25.99 -8.57
C PHE A 26 -29.09 26.19 -7.41
N SER A 27 -28.57 26.20 -6.19
CA SER A 27 -29.32 26.47 -4.96
C SER A 27 -30.07 27.81 -4.93
N ASP A 28 -29.78 28.73 -5.85
CA ASP A 28 -30.33 30.10 -5.90
C ASP A 28 -30.84 30.49 -7.31
N GLY A 29 -31.12 29.52 -8.20
CA GLY A 29 -31.61 29.80 -9.56
C GLY A 29 -30.59 30.46 -10.50
N ALA A 30 -29.30 30.38 -10.18
CA ALA A 30 -28.22 30.92 -11.00
C ALA A 30 -28.12 30.23 -12.39
N GLN A 31 -27.42 30.88 -13.32
CA GLN A 31 -27.21 30.38 -14.69
C GLN A 31 -25.72 30.13 -14.95
N ILE A 32 -25.42 29.09 -15.73
CA ILE A 32 -24.05 28.78 -16.17
C ILE A 32 -23.75 29.58 -17.43
N LEU A 33 -22.64 30.31 -17.42
CA LEU A 33 -22.07 30.99 -18.56
C LEU A 33 -20.79 30.24 -18.95
N LEU A 34 -20.84 29.61 -20.11
CA LEU A 34 -19.71 28.88 -20.68
C LEU A 34 -19.07 29.74 -21.77
N ASN A 35 -17.74 29.81 -21.77
CA ASN A 35 -17.02 30.40 -22.88
C ASN A 35 -17.14 29.43 -24.08
N GLN A 36 -17.76 29.88 -25.17
CA GLN A 36 -17.93 29.03 -26.36
C GLN A 36 -16.66 28.95 -27.21
N ASP A 37 -15.73 29.89 -27.02
CA ASP A 37 -14.52 30.02 -27.83
C ASP A 37 -13.32 29.24 -27.26
N ASP A 38 -13.33 28.97 -25.95
CA ASP A 38 -12.31 28.16 -25.27
C ASP A 38 -12.95 27.19 -24.25
N PRO A 39 -13.05 25.89 -24.56
CA PRO A 39 -13.59 24.89 -23.64
C PRO A 39 -12.67 24.58 -22.45
N SER A 40 -11.43 25.08 -22.44
CA SER A 40 -10.53 24.99 -21.29
C SER A 40 -10.71 26.13 -20.28
N ASP A 41 -11.49 27.16 -20.64
CA ASP A 41 -11.81 28.24 -19.72
C ASP A 41 -12.76 27.76 -18.63
N ALA A 42 -12.48 28.16 -17.39
CA ALA A 42 -13.32 27.81 -16.26
C ALA A 42 -14.76 28.32 -16.48
N PRO A 43 -15.79 27.50 -16.23
CA PRO A 43 -17.18 27.93 -16.35
C PRO A 43 -17.45 29.10 -15.40
N TRP A 44 -18.33 30.02 -15.77
CA TRP A 44 -18.78 31.09 -14.89
C TRP A 44 -20.23 30.87 -14.46
N VAL A 45 -20.59 31.35 -13.28
CA VAL A 45 -21.94 31.32 -12.74
C VAL A 45 -22.43 32.74 -12.57
N TYR A 46 -23.61 33.04 -13.08
CA TYR A 46 -24.32 34.28 -12.80
C TYR A 46 -25.52 34.01 -11.90
N SER A 47 -25.52 34.56 -10.69
CA SER A 47 -26.68 34.54 -9.81
C SER A 47 -27.49 35.82 -9.99
N GLU A 48 -28.73 35.68 -10.46
CA GLU A 48 -29.64 36.82 -10.65
C GLU A 48 -30.09 37.42 -9.32
N SER A 49 -30.37 36.57 -8.32
CA SER A 49 -30.75 36.98 -6.96
C SER A 49 -29.66 37.78 -6.25
N ARG A 50 -28.39 37.43 -6.48
CA ARG A 50 -27.23 38.11 -5.88
C ARG A 50 -26.60 39.17 -6.79
N LYS A 51 -26.96 39.20 -8.08
CA LYS A 51 -26.34 40.02 -9.13
C LYS A 51 -24.81 39.88 -9.17
N LEU A 52 -24.31 38.66 -9.04
CA LEU A 52 -22.88 38.36 -8.95
C LEU A 52 -22.47 37.30 -9.98
N LEU A 53 -21.28 37.51 -10.53
CA LEU A 53 -20.55 36.58 -11.38
C LEU A 53 -19.46 35.88 -10.55
N TRP A 54 -19.35 34.57 -10.69
CA TRP A 54 -18.35 33.78 -9.98
C TRP A 54 -17.76 32.69 -10.89
N PRO A 55 -16.44 32.47 -10.91
CA PRO A 55 -15.87 31.32 -11.60
C PRO A 55 -16.22 30.04 -10.84
N VAL A 56 -16.61 28.99 -11.57
CA VAL A 56 -16.72 27.62 -11.07
C VAL A 56 -15.32 27.09 -10.89
N ARG A 57 -14.99 26.67 -9.67
CA ARG A 57 -13.77 25.91 -9.44
C ARG A 57 -14.05 24.46 -9.74
N LEU A 58 -13.47 23.97 -10.83
CA LEU A 58 -13.45 22.54 -11.13
C LEU A 58 -12.37 21.86 -10.29
N PRO A 59 -12.50 20.56 -9.98
CA PRO A 59 -11.40 19.76 -9.46
C PRO A 59 -10.18 19.87 -10.37
N ASP A 60 -8.98 19.81 -9.80
CA ASP A 60 -7.72 19.91 -10.56
C ASP A 60 -7.42 18.62 -11.36
N SER A 61 -8.17 17.55 -11.11
CA SER A 61 -8.06 16.26 -11.80
C SER A 61 -8.53 16.37 -13.27
N ALA A 62 -7.63 16.05 -14.21
CA ALA A 62 -7.90 16.10 -15.66
C ALA A 62 -9.08 15.22 -16.13
N PRO A 63 -9.28 13.97 -15.65
CA PRO A 63 -10.46 13.18 -16.04
C PRO A 63 -11.76 13.82 -15.53
N ASP A 64 -11.75 14.43 -14.34
CA ASP A 64 -12.92 15.13 -13.80
C ASP A 64 -13.23 16.42 -14.54
N GLN A 65 -12.22 17.16 -14.99
CA GLN A 65 -12.45 18.37 -15.79
C GLN A 65 -13.14 18.05 -17.11
N ILE A 66 -12.76 16.97 -17.79
CA ILE A 66 -13.42 16.54 -19.03
C ILE A 66 -14.85 16.06 -18.76
N LEU A 67 -15.05 15.29 -17.69
CA LEU A 67 -16.38 14.80 -17.30
C LEU A 67 -17.30 15.97 -16.92
N ILE A 68 -16.84 16.89 -16.07
CA ILE A 68 -17.62 18.04 -15.64
C ILE A 68 -17.84 19.00 -16.82
N HIS A 69 -16.83 19.24 -17.66
CA HIS A 69 -17.02 20.04 -18.86
C HIS A 69 -18.09 19.44 -19.77
N LYS A 70 -18.06 18.12 -20.00
CA LYS A 70 -19.15 17.43 -20.72
C LYS A 70 -20.50 17.59 -20.03
N LEU A 71 -20.57 17.46 -18.70
CA LEU A 71 -21.81 17.66 -17.94
C LEU A 71 -22.37 19.08 -18.13
N LEU A 72 -21.51 20.09 -18.15
CA LEU A 72 -21.87 21.50 -18.27
C LEU A 72 -22.22 21.92 -19.71
N THR A 73 -21.51 21.38 -20.70
CA THR A 73 -21.65 21.77 -22.12
C THR A 73 -22.64 20.92 -22.91
N SER A 74 -22.96 19.74 -22.41
CA SER A 74 -23.86 18.81 -23.08
C SER A 74 -25.29 19.34 -23.08
N LYS A 75 -25.96 19.27 -24.24
CA LYS A 75 -27.42 19.41 -24.33
C LYS A 75 -28.16 18.21 -23.70
N GLU A 76 -27.47 17.10 -23.51
CA GLU A 76 -27.95 15.96 -22.76
C GLU A 76 -27.69 16.26 -21.28
N THR A 77 -28.76 16.56 -20.55
CA THR A 77 -28.76 16.90 -19.11
C THR A 77 -28.33 15.73 -18.22
N CYS A 78 -27.81 14.64 -18.77
CA CYS A 78 -27.60 13.38 -18.08
C CYS A 78 -26.33 12.66 -18.58
N MET A 79 -25.39 12.36 -17.67
CA MET A 79 -24.18 11.59 -17.93
C MET A 79 -24.27 10.24 -17.20
N ARG A 80 -23.83 9.16 -17.86
CA ARG A 80 -23.72 7.83 -17.24
C ARG A 80 -22.31 7.66 -16.68
N ILE A 81 -22.20 7.40 -15.38
CA ILE A 81 -20.93 7.06 -14.73
C ILE A 81 -21.08 5.75 -13.95
N SER A 82 -19.98 5.01 -13.80
CA SER A 82 -19.97 3.82 -12.96
C SER A 82 -20.02 4.21 -11.47
N GLU A 83 -20.54 3.32 -10.63
CA GLU A 83 -20.49 3.51 -9.16
C GLU A 83 -19.05 3.64 -8.64
N ALA A 84 -18.09 2.95 -9.26
CA ALA A 84 -16.66 3.03 -8.91
C ALA A 84 -16.07 4.41 -9.24
N SER A 85 -16.39 4.97 -10.41
CA SER A 85 -15.96 6.32 -10.80
C SER A 85 -16.59 7.40 -9.93
N LEU A 86 -17.87 7.22 -9.52
CA LEU A 86 -18.49 8.12 -8.55
C LEU A 86 -17.75 8.03 -7.21
N ALA A 87 -17.45 6.81 -6.75
CA ALA A 87 -16.75 6.61 -5.49
C ALA A 87 -15.41 7.34 -5.48
N ASP A 88 -14.58 7.17 -6.50
CA ASP A 88 -13.23 7.76 -6.58
C ASP A 88 -13.23 9.29 -6.45
N ASN A 89 -14.27 9.94 -6.96
CA ASN A 89 -14.34 11.40 -7.05
C ASN A 89 -15.33 12.05 -6.06
N ILE A 90 -16.02 11.27 -5.21
CA ILE A 90 -17.13 11.79 -4.39
C ILE A 90 -16.69 12.86 -3.39
N GLU A 91 -15.49 12.75 -2.82
CA GLU A 91 -14.98 13.74 -1.86
C GLU A 91 -14.71 15.07 -2.56
N GLU A 92 -13.92 15.06 -3.64
CA GLU A 92 -13.61 16.25 -4.45
C GLU A 92 -14.88 16.89 -5.03
N TRP A 93 -15.82 16.06 -5.49
CA TRP A 93 -17.09 16.56 -6.00
C TRP A 93 -17.97 17.13 -4.90
N SER A 94 -17.97 16.58 -3.68
CA SER A 94 -18.75 17.13 -2.56
C SER A 94 -18.24 18.49 -2.06
N ASP A 95 -16.98 18.82 -2.34
CA ASP A 95 -16.41 20.13 -2.05
C ASP A 95 -16.90 21.22 -3.02
N VAL A 96 -17.08 20.85 -4.28
CA VAL A 96 -17.48 21.74 -5.39
C VAL A 96 -19.00 21.79 -5.59
N PHE A 97 -19.68 20.66 -5.41
CA PHE A 97 -21.08 20.43 -5.74
C PHE A 97 -21.95 20.16 -4.50
N GLU A 98 -23.23 20.50 -4.60
CA GLU A 98 -24.28 20.03 -3.71
C GLU A 98 -24.92 18.81 -4.37
N ILE A 99 -24.69 17.63 -3.81
CA ILE A 99 -25.11 16.36 -4.42
C ILE A 99 -26.47 15.95 -3.86
N GLU A 100 -27.47 15.87 -4.72
CA GLU A 100 -28.83 15.43 -4.45
C GLU A 100 -28.96 13.98 -4.95
N ALA A 101 -29.15 13.02 -4.04
CA ALA A 101 -29.32 11.62 -4.41
C ALA A 101 -30.80 11.23 -4.36
N ASP A 102 -31.29 10.57 -5.41
CA ASP A 102 -32.65 10.03 -5.44
C ASP A 102 -32.92 9.03 -4.29
N ALA A 103 -34.19 8.88 -3.92
CA ALA A 103 -34.61 7.94 -2.89
C ALA A 103 -34.18 6.51 -3.27
N GLY A 104 -33.20 5.98 -2.53
CA GLY A 104 -32.62 4.64 -2.76
C GLY A 104 -31.17 4.65 -3.25
N ILE A 105 -30.59 5.80 -3.58
CA ILE A 105 -29.16 5.94 -3.83
C ILE A 105 -28.46 6.29 -2.53
N GLN A 106 -27.56 5.42 -2.10
CA GLN A 106 -26.67 5.71 -0.99
C GLN A 106 -25.30 6.03 -1.56
N LEU A 107 -24.76 7.19 -1.20
CA LEU A 107 -23.45 7.62 -1.67
C LEU A 107 -22.39 6.59 -1.27
N PRO A 108 -21.49 6.21 -2.20
CA PRO A 108 -20.42 5.28 -1.89
C PRO A 108 -19.46 5.88 -0.87
N SER A 109 -18.84 5.00 -0.07
CA SER A 109 -17.76 5.39 0.83
C SER A 109 -16.43 4.85 0.29
N LEU A 110 -15.42 5.72 0.23
CA LEU A 110 -14.03 5.31 -0.06
C LEU A 110 -13.32 4.97 1.24
N THR A 111 -12.48 3.95 1.19
CA THR A 111 -11.57 3.62 2.29
C THR A 111 -10.27 3.12 1.71
N LEU A 112 -9.14 3.43 2.34
CA LEU A 112 -7.85 2.86 1.91
C LEU A 112 -7.89 1.34 2.00
N GLY A 113 -7.56 0.68 0.90
CA GLY A 113 -7.34 -0.76 0.86
C GLY A 113 -6.24 -1.18 1.84
N ARG A 114 -6.35 -2.39 2.37
CA ARG A 114 -5.35 -2.98 3.27
C ARG A 114 -4.61 -4.07 2.51
N PRO A 115 -3.47 -3.75 1.88
CA PRO A 115 -2.73 -4.75 1.11
C PRO A 115 -2.11 -5.80 2.04
N GLU A 116 -2.18 -7.05 1.61
CA GLU A 116 -1.35 -8.12 2.12
C GLU A 116 -0.13 -8.28 1.21
N PHE A 117 1.06 -8.35 1.80
CA PHE A 117 2.30 -8.44 1.03
C PHE A 117 2.83 -9.85 0.96
N GLU A 118 3.35 -10.23 -0.20
CA GLU A 118 4.13 -11.42 -0.40
C GLU A 118 5.52 -11.06 -0.93
N LEU A 119 6.53 -11.70 -0.37
CA LEU A 119 7.91 -11.57 -0.79
C LEU A 119 8.33 -12.79 -1.61
N ASN A 120 8.73 -12.59 -2.85
CA ASN A 120 9.37 -13.62 -3.66
C ASN A 120 10.87 -13.35 -3.73
N MET A 121 11.69 -14.35 -3.49
CA MET A 121 13.15 -14.22 -3.53
C MET A 121 13.82 -15.38 -4.24
N GLU A 122 14.79 -15.06 -5.08
CA GLU A 122 15.61 -16.00 -5.85
C GLU A 122 17.08 -15.58 -5.71
N GLY A 123 18.01 -16.53 -5.57
CA GLY A 123 19.42 -16.18 -5.55
C GLY A 123 20.33 -17.14 -4.82
N SER A 124 21.44 -16.58 -4.32
CA SER A 124 22.53 -17.29 -3.65
C SER A 124 23.02 -16.49 -2.43
N LEU A 125 24.03 -17.01 -1.72
CA LEU A 125 24.64 -16.31 -0.59
C LEU A 125 25.33 -14.99 -0.97
N ASN A 126 25.58 -14.71 -2.25
CA ASN A 126 26.27 -13.48 -2.66
C ASN A 126 25.32 -12.45 -3.30
N HIS A 127 24.13 -12.88 -3.69
CA HIS A 127 23.16 -12.05 -4.41
C HIS A 127 21.76 -12.63 -4.27
N ILE A 128 20.80 -11.78 -3.87
CA ILE A 128 19.37 -12.08 -3.88
C ILE A 128 18.67 -11.08 -4.81
N ALA A 129 17.81 -11.59 -5.68
CA ALA A 129 16.78 -10.81 -6.34
C ALA A 129 15.45 -11.05 -5.61
N ALA A 130 14.74 -9.98 -5.28
CA ALA A 130 13.48 -10.00 -4.58
C ALA A 130 12.40 -9.24 -5.36
N SER A 131 11.15 -9.68 -5.31
CA SER A 131 10.00 -8.91 -5.76
C SER A 131 8.90 -8.95 -4.71
N ILE A 132 8.16 -7.85 -4.59
CA ILE A 132 7.04 -7.74 -3.65
C ILE A 132 5.75 -7.78 -4.46
N ARG A 133 4.86 -8.71 -4.11
CA ARG A 133 3.47 -8.71 -4.58
C ARG A 133 2.57 -8.12 -3.50
N ALA A 134 1.69 -7.20 -3.88
CA ALA A 134 0.64 -6.66 -3.03
C ALA A 134 -0.71 -7.23 -3.45
N PHE A 135 -1.45 -7.74 -2.49
CA PHE A 135 -2.78 -8.32 -2.67
C PHE A 135 -3.84 -7.42 -2.04
N TYR A 136 -4.74 -6.93 -2.87
CA TYR A 136 -5.91 -6.13 -2.51
C TYR A 136 -7.18 -6.95 -2.77
N GLY A 137 -7.52 -7.85 -1.85
CA GLY A 137 -8.63 -8.79 -2.05
C GLY A 137 -8.43 -9.62 -3.33
N PRO A 138 -9.27 -9.44 -4.37
CA PRO A 138 -9.14 -10.17 -5.63
C PRO A 138 -8.01 -9.68 -6.55
N HIS A 139 -7.45 -8.50 -6.27
CA HIS A 139 -6.44 -7.88 -7.14
C HIS A 139 -5.02 -8.17 -6.64
N GLU A 140 -4.13 -8.56 -7.55
CA GLU A 140 -2.71 -8.71 -7.28
C GLU A 140 -1.88 -7.77 -8.16
N MET A 141 -0.83 -7.19 -7.59
CA MET A 141 0.12 -6.37 -8.34
C MET A 141 1.55 -6.55 -7.84
N THR A 142 2.52 -6.28 -8.70
CA THR A 142 3.95 -6.26 -8.31
C THR A 142 4.38 -4.82 -8.03
N LEU A 143 4.95 -4.58 -6.85
CA LEU A 143 5.44 -3.26 -6.49
C LEU A 143 6.73 -2.90 -7.24
N GLY A 144 6.91 -1.62 -7.52
CA GLY A 144 8.10 -1.12 -8.23
C GLY A 144 8.02 -1.22 -9.76
N GLN A 145 7.01 -1.90 -10.30
CA GLN A 145 6.69 -1.82 -11.73
C GLN A 145 5.97 -0.51 -12.07
N ASN A 146 6.01 -0.13 -13.35
CA ASN A 146 5.36 1.08 -13.83
C ASN A 146 3.85 1.02 -13.55
N THR A 147 3.35 1.98 -12.77
CA THR A 147 1.94 2.02 -12.36
C THR A 147 0.99 2.35 -13.50
N ASN A 148 1.50 2.85 -14.63
CA ASN A 148 0.72 3.10 -15.84
C ASN A 148 0.20 1.82 -16.51
N ASP A 149 0.75 0.66 -16.15
CA ASP A 149 0.35 -0.63 -16.70
C ASP A 149 -0.81 -1.27 -15.90
N LEU A 150 -1.26 -0.62 -14.83
CA LEU A 150 -2.41 -1.10 -14.06
C LEU A 150 -3.72 -0.78 -14.81
N PRO A 151 -4.61 -1.75 -15.02
CA PRO A 151 -5.92 -1.49 -15.60
C PRO A 151 -6.71 -0.49 -14.76
N GLU A 152 -7.44 0.44 -15.38
CA GLU A 152 -8.32 1.39 -14.69
C GLU A 152 -9.36 0.70 -13.79
N SER A 153 -9.69 -0.57 -14.06
CA SER A 153 -10.61 -1.37 -13.27
C SER A 153 -10.03 -1.93 -11.96
N PHE A 154 -8.74 -1.70 -11.66
CA PHE A 154 -8.12 -2.20 -10.43
C PHE A 154 -8.52 -1.41 -9.19
N PHE A 155 -8.69 -0.09 -9.34
CA PHE A 155 -9.12 0.79 -8.26
C PHE A 155 -10.03 1.89 -8.79
N PRO A 156 -11.01 2.32 -8.00
CA PRO A 156 -11.43 1.69 -6.73
C PRO A 156 -12.22 0.39 -6.99
N TYR A 157 -12.11 -0.60 -6.09
CA TYR A 157 -12.86 -1.87 -6.18
C TYR A 157 -13.84 -2.03 -5.02
N GLN A 158 -14.97 -2.72 -5.24
CA GLN A 158 -16.04 -2.85 -4.26
C GLN A 158 -15.74 -3.92 -3.20
N ASP A 159 -16.09 -3.64 -1.94
CA ASP A 159 -16.10 -4.64 -0.86
C ASP A 159 -17.29 -5.60 -1.04
N VAL A 160 -17.03 -6.76 -1.67
CA VAL A 160 -18.04 -7.79 -1.94
C VAL A 160 -18.24 -8.79 -0.80
N ASP A 161 -17.27 -8.90 0.12
CA ASP A 161 -17.28 -9.90 1.20
C ASP A 161 -18.01 -9.43 2.47
N ARG A 162 -18.32 -8.14 2.56
CA ARG A 162 -19.18 -7.62 3.62
C ARG A 162 -20.48 -7.16 3.02
N ASP A 163 -21.45 -8.07 3.11
CA ASP A 163 -22.88 -7.79 3.30
C ASP A 163 -22.98 -6.41 3.95
N SER A 164 -23.27 -5.39 3.14
CA SER A 164 -23.24 -4.00 3.56
C SER A 164 -24.37 -3.86 4.55
N LYS A 165 -24.10 -4.16 5.83
CA LYS A 165 -25.09 -4.16 6.92
C LYS A 165 -25.76 -2.78 7.09
N GLU A 166 -25.22 -1.76 6.44
CA GLU A 166 -25.71 -0.38 6.39
C GLU A 166 -26.31 0.02 5.03
N GLY A 167 -26.33 -0.87 4.03
CA GLY A 167 -26.86 -0.60 2.69
C GLY A 167 -25.99 0.33 1.81
N ARG A 168 -24.89 0.89 2.36
CA ARG A 168 -23.98 1.79 1.65
C ARG A 168 -22.89 0.99 0.92
N PRO A 169 -22.73 1.15 -0.41
CA PRO A 169 -21.64 0.51 -1.11
C PRO A 169 -20.29 1.08 -0.63
N ARG A 170 -19.36 0.19 -0.30
CA ARG A 170 -18.01 0.54 0.15
C ARG A 170 -17.00 0.16 -0.92
N TYR A 171 -16.10 1.09 -1.21
CA TYR A 171 -15.05 0.94 -2.20
C TYR A 171 -13.68 1.10 -1.54
N PHE A 172 -12.72 0.29 -1.98
CA PHE A 172 -11.34 0.37 -1.55
C PHE A 172 -10.48 1.05 -2.60
N THR A 173 -9.71 2.04 -2.17
CA THR A 173 -8.71 2.73 -2.99
C THR A 173 -7.32 2.17 -2.77
N ARG A 174 -6.40 2.52 -3.67
CA ARG A 174 -5.01 2.11 -3.57
C ARG A 174 -4.32 2.76 -2.37
N ASN A 175 -3.57 1.96 -1.62
CA ASN A 175 -2.84 2.43 -0.44
C ASN A 175 -1.35 2.58 -0.73
N ILE A 176 -1.02 3.67 -1.44
CA ILE A 176 0.35 4.01 -1.85
C ILE A 176 1.32 4.08 -0.66
N GLN A 177 0.84 4.54 0.50
CA GLN A 177 1.69 4.66 1.68
C GLN A 177 2.10 3.29 2.24
N ALA A 178 1.17 2.33 2.28
CA ALA A 178 1.48 0.96 2.68
C ALA A 178 2.49 0.30 1.73
N GLU A 179 2.30 0.49 0.41
CA GLU A 179 3.22 -0.02 -0.62
C GLU A 179 4.64 0.56 -0.47
N LYS A 180 4.75 1.89 -0.33
CA LYS A 180 6.03 2.57 -0.09
C LYS A 180 6.71 2.08 1.18
N THR A 181 5.93 1.82 2.23
CA THR A 181 6.46 1.31 3.51
C THR A 181 7.04 -0.10 3.33
N ALA A 182 6.34 -0.98 2.60
CA ALA A 182 6.83 -2.32 2.29
C ALA A 182 8.12 -2.31 1.45
N LEU A 183 8.20 -1.43 0.45
CA LEU A 183 9.44 -1.21 -0.32
C LEU A 183 10.56 -0.66 0.57
N HIS A 184 10.24 0.31 1.44
CA HIS A 184 11.22 0.92 2.32
C HIS A 184 11.82 -0.09 3.29
N GLU A 185 11.03 -1.05 3.79
CA GLU A 185 11.53 -2.13 4.64
C GLU A 185 12.61 -2.98 3.97
N LEU A 186 12.46 -3.32 2.69
CA LEU A 186 13.52 -4.03 1.96
C LEU A 186 14.72 -3.13 1.69
N THR A 187 14.51 -1.87 1.28
CA THR A 187 15.65 -0.96 1.04
C THR A 187 16.45 -0.66 2.31
N GLY A 188 15.77 -0.53 3.45
CA GLY A 188 16.40 -0.38 4.77
C GLY A 188 17.14 -1.64 5.23
N ALA A 189 16.82 -2.81 4.66
CA ALA A 189 17.56 -4.05 4.85
C ALA A 189 18.76 -4.19 3.90
N GLY A 190 19.05 -3.18 3.08
CA GLY A 190 20.21 -3.14 2.17
C GLY A 190 19.90 -3.52 0.72
N PHE A 191 18.63 -3.74 0.35
CA PHE A 191 18.27 -3.92 -1.04
C PHE A 191 18.35 -2.58 -1.81
N ASP A 192 18.74 -2.67 -3.08
CA ASP A 192 18.64 -1.55 -4.02
C ASP A 192 17.17 -1.18 -4.27
N THR A 193 16.93 0.03 -4.79
CA THR A 193 15.60 0.43 -5.29
C THR A 193 15.14 -0.51 -6.40
N PRO A 194 13.82 -0.71 -6.57
CA PRO A 194 13.29 -1.56 -7.64
C PRO A 194 13.79 -1.15 -9.02
N ASP A 195 14.14 -2.13 -9.84
CA ASP A 195 14.40 -1.94 -11.26
C ASP A 195 13.11 -1.73 -12.06
N GLN A 196 13.21 -1.61 -13.39
CA GLN A 196 12.04 -1.40 -14.26
C GLN A 196 11.05 -2.57 -14.24
N GLN A 197 11.51 -3.75 -13.82
CA GLN A 197 10.73 -4.98 -13.72
C GLN A 197 10.18 -5.19 -12.29
N GLY A 198 10.46 -4.28 -11.35
CA GLY A 198 10.04 -4.35 -9.96
C GLY A 198 10.90 -5.26 -9.08
N PHE A 199 12.08 -5.68 -9.55
CA PHE A 199 13.02 -6.45 -8.74
C PHE A 199 13.93 -5.54 -7.92
N LEU A 200 14.09 -5.90 -6.65
CA LEU A 200 15.06 -5.34 -5.74
C LEU A 200 16.25 -6.29 -5.64
N HIS A 201 17.46 -5.75 -5.54
CA HIS A 201 18.67 -6.56 -5.47
C HIS A 201 19.44 -6.33 -4.19
N LEU A 202 19.79 -7.41 -3.50
CA LEU A 202 20.73 -7.42 -2.39
C LEU A 202 22.02 -8.05 -2.87
N ARG A 203 23.12 -7.30 -2.83
CA ARG A 203 24.44 -7.77 -3.27
C ARG A 203 25.38 -7.84 -2.08
N GLY A 204 26.26 -8.82 -2.12
CA GLY A 204 27.30 -9.00 -1.13
C GLY A 204 26.91 -10.06 -0.10
N ARG A 205 27.91 -10.85 0.27
CA ARG A 205 27.69 -12.00 1.15
C ARG A 205 27.26 -11.58 2.54
N LYS A 206 27.89 -10.55 3.09
CA LYS A 206 27.63 -10.09 4.45
C LYS A 206 26.20 -9.58 4.59
N GLU A 207 25.75 -8.84 3.58
CA GLU A 207 24.43 -8.22 3.47
C GLU A 207 23.35 -9.29 3.37
N VAL A 208 23.55 -10.30 2.50
CA VAL A 208 22.65 -11.45 2.37
C VAL A 208 22.53 -12.25 3.66
N LEU A 209 23.64 -12.49 4.36
CA LEU A 209 23.65 -13.20 5.63
C LEU A 209 22.94 -12.41 6.74
N HIS A 210 23.19 -11.10 6.84
CA HIS A 210 22.50 -10.22 7.80
C HIS A 210 20.99 -10.18 7.53
N PHE A 211 20.57 -10.00 6.27
CA PHE A 211 19.17 -10.04 5.90
C PHE A 211 18.50 -11.35 6.32
N HIS A 212 19.16 -12.49 6.08
CA HIS A 212 18.63 -13.81 6.41
C HIS A 212 18.37 -14.00 7.92
N VAL A 213 19.27 -13.51 8.76
CA VAL A 213 19.21 -13.73 10.20
C VAL A 213 18.36 -12.69 10.93
N SER A 214 18.48 -11.42 10.54
CA SER A 214 17.91 -10.31 11.32
C SER A 214 16.56 -9.83 10.77
N VAL A 215 16.43 -9.77 9.44
CA VAL A 215 15.27 -9.15 8.77
C VAL A 215 14.23 -10.19 8.36
N LEU A 216 14.67 -11.26 7.72
CA LEU A 216 13.80 -12.30 7.15
C LEU A 216 12.83 -12.91 8.17
N PRO A 217 13.22 -13.22 9.43
CA PRO A 217 12.28 -13.75 10.42
C PRO A 217 11.15 -12.77 10.76
N ARG A 218 11.43 -11.46 10.77
CA ARG A 218 10.42 -10.41 11.03
C ARG A 218 9.43 -10.31 9.87
N LEU A 219 9.93 -10.38 8.63
CA LEU A 219 9.09 -10.36 7.43
C LEU A 219 8.16 -11.59 7.38
N ARG A 220 8.66 -12.78 7.73
CA ARG A 220 7.83 -14.00 7.80
C ARG A 220 6.66 -13.90 8.78
N ASN A 221 6.80 -13.15 9.87
CA ASN A 221 5.73 -12.96 10.86
C ASN A 221 4.74 -11.87 10.46
N LYS A 222 5.14 -10.93 9.61
CA LYS A 222 4.36 -9.75 9.25
C LYS A 222 3.64 -9.89 7.91
N TRP A 223 4.32 -10.48 6.93
CA TRP A 223 3.83 -10.57 5.55
C TRP A 223 3.06 -11.87 5.36
N ARG A 224 2.13 -11.89 4.40
CA ARG A 224 1.24 -13.02 4.14
C ARG A 224 2.03 -14.29 3.85
N THR A 225 2.99 -14.17 2.94
CA THR A 225 3.81 -15.29 2.49
C THR A 225 5.21 -14.79 2.12
N VAL A 226 6.22 -15.62 2.39
CA VAL A 226 7.58 -15.43 1.88
C VAL A 226 7.98 -16.68 1.09
N ILE A 227 8.18 -16.51 -0.21
CA ILE A 227 8.47 -17.58 -1.16
C ILE A 227 9.96 -17.53 -1.53
N PHE A 228 10.59 -18.69 -1.50
CA PHE A 228 11.99 -18.87 -1.88
C PHE A 228 12.09 -19.70 -3.16
N GLY A 229 12.86 -19.20 -4.12
CA GLY A 229 13.32 -19.94 -5.29
C GLY A 229 14.24 -21.08 -4.90
N GLU A 230 14.42 -22.03 -5.82
CA GLU A 230 15.05 -23.33 -5.54
C GLU A 230 16.46 -23.18 -4.97
N ARG A 231 17.27 -22.32 -5.60
CA ARG A 231 18.67 -22.09 -5.20
C ARG A 231 18.80 -21.54 -3.78
N TYR A 232 17.89 -20.65 -3.40
CA TYR A 232 17.90 -20.07 -2.05
C TYR A 232 17.38 -21.07 -1.02
N ARG A 233 16.40 -21.90 -1.39
CA ARG A 233 15.82 -22.93 -0.53
C ARG A 233 16.83 -24.01 -0.13
N GLU A 234 17.77 -24.34 -1.01
CA GLU A 234 18.84 -25.31 -0.70
C GLU A 234 19.87 -24.78 0.33
N ILE A 235 20.16 -23.47 0.28
CA ILE A 235 21.20 -22.86 1.13
C ILE A 235 20.64 -22.29 2.43
N ALA A 236 19.39 -21.82 2.44
CA ALA A 236 18.77 -21.15 3.58
C ALA A 236 18.81 -21.98 4.88
N PRO A 237 18.50 -23.30 4.88
CA PRO A 237 18.54 -24.11 6.10
C PRO A 237 19.94 -24.26 6.71
N ARG A 238 21.00 -23.99 5.94
CA ARG A 238 22.40 -24.09 6.40
C ARG A 238 22.89 -22.80 7.06
N ILE A 239 22.07 -21.75 7.07
CA ILE A 239 22.39 -20.47 7.71
C ILE A 239 21.71 -20.47 9.08
N GLN A 240 22.51 -20.27 10.13
CA GLN A 240 22.03 -20.29 11.50
C GLN A 240 22.35 -18.98 12.22
N ALA A 241 21.35 -18.45 12.91
CA ALA A 241 21.50 -17.29 13.78
C ALA A 241 22.06 -17.74 15.12
N ILE A 242 23.13 -17.10 15.60
CA ILE A 242 23.61 -17.26 16.97
C ILE A 242 22.86 -16.26 17.84
N ARG A 243 22.20 -16.73 18.88
CA ARG A 243 21.46 -15.89 19.81
C ARG A 243 22.02 -16.05 21.22
N PRO A 244 22.22 -14.95 21.97
CA PRO A 244 22.55 -15.04 23.38
C PRO A 244 21.33 -15.52 24.16
N VAL A 245 21.51 -16.57 24.95
CA VAL A 245 20.59 -17.03 25.97
C VAL A 245 21.13 -16.56 27.30
N VAL A 246 20.33 -15.78 28.02
CA VAL A 246 20.68 -15.27 29.35
C VAL A 246 19.99 -16.14 30.37
N GLU A 247 20.78 -16.91 31.13
CA GLU A 247 20.29 -17.66 32.28
C GLU A 247 20.64 -16.93 33.56
N PHE A 248 19.61 -16.66 34.36
CA PHE A 248 19.76 -16.16 35.72
C PHE A 248 19.78 -17.37 36.64
N SER A 249 20.85 -17.54 37.41
CA SER A 249 20.89 -18.57 38.45
C SER A 249 19.97 -18.17 39.60
N ASP A 250 19.12 -19.09 40.07
CA ASP A 250 18.36 -18.90 41.30
C ASP A 250 19.33 -18.74 42.48
N PRO A 251 19.06 -17.85 43.44
CA PRO A 251 19.94 -17.62 44.58
C PRO A 251 19.95 -18.84 45.51
N ILE A 252 20.93 -19.74 45.29
CA ILE A 252 21.26 -20.79 46.24
C ILE A 252 22.19 -20.15 47.28
N SER A 253 21.62 -19.73 48.42
CA SER A 253 22.37 -19.40 49.63
C SER A 253 23.39 -18.25 49.51
N GLY A 254 22.93 -17.03 49.78
CA GLY A 254 23.65 -16.03 50.58
C GLY A 254 24.89 -15.32 50.01
N GLU A 255 25.62 -15.87 49.04
CA GLU A 255 26.87 -15.26 48.57
C GLU A 255 26.87 -14.84 47.09
N ASP A 256 26.06 -15.45 46.22
CA ASP A 256 26.00 -15.11 44.80
C ASP A 256 24.61 -14.54 44.40
N TRP A 257 24.38 -13.26 44.71
CA TRP A 257 23.10 -12.59 44.48
C TRP A 257 22.90 -12.08 43.05
N PHE A 258 23.89 -12.20 42.16
CA PHE A 258 23.77 -11.78 40.77
C PHE A 258 24.82 -12.42 39.85
N THR A 259 24.67 -13.71 39.55
CA THR A 259 25.45 -14.38 38.50
C THR A 259 24.61 -14.45 37.22
N CYS A 260 25.11 -13.79 36.17
CA CYS A 260 24.50 -13.79 34.84
C CYS A 260 25.39 -14.64 33.92
N ASN A 261 24.88 -15.79 33.48
CA ASN A 261 25.58 -16.65 32.54
C ASN A 261 25.03 -16.41 31.13
N PHE A 262 25.94 -16.19 30.19
CA PHE A 262 25.62 -16.06 28.77
C PHE A 262 25.96 -17.36 28.07
N GLU A 263 24.94 -18.08 27.65
CA GLU A 263 25.08 -19.16 26.69
C GLU A 263 24.75 -18.64 25.30
N PHE A 264 25.31 -19.26 24.28
CA PHE A 264 25.02 -18.92 22.89
C PHE A 264 24.40 -20.15 22.26
N ASP A 265 23.20 -20.01 21.72
CA ASP A 265 22.47 -21.07 21.05
C ASP A 265 22.31 -20.74 19.56
N THR A 266 22.26 -21.76 18.70
CA THR A 266 21.85 -21.57 17.30
C THR A 266 20.35 -21.73 17.16
N SER A 267 19.80 -21.23 16.06
CA SER A 267 18.39 -21.39 15.71
C SER A 267 17.87 -22.84 15.67
N ASP A 268 18.75 -23.85 15.70
CA ASP A 268 18.42 -25.28 15.77
C ASP A 268 18.61 -25.90 17.17
N GLY A 269 18.90 -25.11 18.21
CA GLY A 269 19.00 -25.56 19.59
C GLY A 269 20.31 -26.29 19.95
N ARG A 270 21.33 -26.19 19.10
CA ARG A 270 22.67 -26.70 19.41
C ARG A 270 23.50 -25.57 20.00
N SER A 271 24.14 -25.80 21.15
CA SER A 271 25.10 -24.85 21.73
C SER A 271 26.35 -24.76 20.84
N PRO A 272 26.48 -23.76 19.96
CA PRO A 272 27.40 -23.83 18.84
C PRO A 272 28.68 -23.08 19.15
N LEU A 273 28.79 -22.28 20.22
CA LEU A 273 29.96 -21.43 20.46
C LEU A 273 30.29 -21.34 21.94
N SER A 274 31.56 -21.58 22.25
CA SER A 274 32.12 -21.24 23.55
C SER A 274 32.26 -19.73 23.67
N GLU A 275 32.23 -19.23 24.91
CA GLU A 275 32.40 -17.80 25.20
C GLU A 275 33.71 -17.24 24.59
N GLY A 276 34.79 -18.04 24.61
CA GLY A 276 36.08 -17.66 24.02
C GLY A 276 36.02 -17.44 22.51
N GLU A 277 35.20 -18.22 21.80
CA GLU A 277 35.02 -18.07 20.35
C GLU A 277 34.18 -16.83 20.02
N VAL A 278 33.13 -16.54 20.79
CA VAL A 278 32.36 -15.30 20.64
C VAL A 278 33.23 -14.08 20.91
N ARG A 279 34.01 -14.09 22.00
CA ARG A 279 34.97 -13.02 22.30
C ARG A 279 35.98 -12.83 21.17
N ARG A 280 36.45 -13.92 20.55
CA ARG A 280 37.34 -13.84 19.38
C ARG A 280 36.63 -13.20 18.17
N LEU A 281 35.40 -13.57 17.90
CA LEU A 281 34.61 -12.99 16.80
C LEU A 281 34.41 -11.49 16.99
N LEU A 282 33.99 -11.09 18.18
CA LEU A 282 33.83 -9.68 18.55
C LEU A 282 35.16 -8.91 18.44
N ALA A 283 36.25 -9.47 18.98
CA ALA A 283 37.56 -8.83 18.96
C ALA A 283 38.16 -8.71 17.55
N THR A 284 37.85 -9.65 16.65
CA THR A 284 38.32 -9.63 15.26
C THR A 284 37.38 -8.89 14.30
N GLY A 285 36.21 -8.44 14.79
CA GLY A 285 35.15 -7.85 13.96
C GLY A 285 34.54 -8.85 12.97
N GLN A 286 34.77 -10.14 13.15
CA GLN A 286 34.17 -11.19 12.33
C GLN A 286 32.78 -11.53 12.87
N ASN A 287 31.77 -11.55 12.00
CA ASN A 287 30.39 -11.87 12.36
C ASN A 287 29.93 -13.26 11.87
N GLN A 288 30.84 -14.08 11.36
CA GLN A 288 30.51 -15.40 10.80
C GLN A 288 31.53 -16.47 11.20
N VAL A 289 31.05 -17.68 11.47
CA VAL A 289 31.88 -18.88 11.68
C VAL A 289 31.31 -20.04 10.86
N LYS A 290 32.20 -20.77 10.19
CA LYS A 290 31.89 -22.12 9.66
C LYS A 290 32.21 -23.11 10.77
N LYS A 291 31.21 -23.83 11.28
CA LYS A 291 31.45 -24.62 12.50
C LYS A 291 31.05 -26.07 12.46
N PHE A 292 30.21 -26.47 11.52
CA PHE A 292 29.78 -27.86 11.43
C PHE A 292 30.50 -28.55 10.25
N ASP A 293 30.88 -29.82 10.42
CA ASP A 293 31.48 -30.65 9.38
C ASP A 293 30.58 -30.79 8.13
N ASP A 294 29.29 -30.44 8.27
CA ASP A 294 28.29 -30.38 7.21
C ASP A 294 28.35 -29.09 6.35
N GLY A 295 29.20 -28.12 6.71
CA GLY A 295 29.38 -26.85 6.00
C GLY A 295 28.41 -25.73 6.37
N SER A 296 27.64 -25.87 7.46
CA SER A 296 26.71 -24.84 7.95
C SER A 296 27.42 -23.58 8.47
N LEU A 297 26.76 -22.43 8.28
CA LEU A 297 27.25 -21.08 8.59
C LEU A 297 26.49 -20.49 9.78
N CYS A 298 27.20 -20.16 10.85
CA CYS A 298 26.65 -19.48 12.01
C CYS A 298 27.00 -17.99 11.95
N ILE A 299 26.02 -17.12 12.21
CA ILE A 299 26.16 -15.66 12.14
C ILE A 299 25.81 -15.04 13.49
N LEU A 300 26.68 -14.16 13.95
CA LEU A 300 26.46 -13.33 15.13
C LEU A 300 25.72 -12.06 14.68
N ASP A 301 24.51 -11.85 15.20
CA ASP A 301 23.69 -10.63 15.02
C ASP A 301 23.84 -9.71 16.23
#